data_AF-A0A7S3E0I4-F1
#
_entry.id   AF-A0A7S3E0I4-F1
#
_cell.length_a   1.000
_cell.length_b   1.000
_cell.length_c   1.000
_cell.angle_alpha   90.00
_cell.angle_beta   90.00
_cell.angle_gamma   90.00
#
_symmetry.space_group_name_H-M   'P 1'
#
loop_
_entity.id
_entity.type
_entity.pdbx_description
1 polymer ?
#
loop_
_entity_poly.entity_id
_entity_poly.type
_entity_poly.pdbx_seq_one_letter_code
_entity_poly.pdbx_strand_id
1 'polypeptide(L)'
;KEGGSFGTLVCIAGEGKEKYERYRKRERMGLGGSRGCVPLSVEESVDMMYNRSGEATRNLFEPKTNWGQPLTDPLPRAPSLKMYCLYGVGVPTERAYSMREEGGELRIDTIFSTDGDGTVPLVSLGYMCVEGWRKGHKLNPGGIEVTTREYMHEPATLSLRGGPRAADHVNVLGNQELIGDILRIASGKEVGERIRSPIREMAGRVRNRFGQAI
;
A
#
# COMPACT_ATOMS: atom_id res chain seq x y z
N LYS A 1 0.10 23.90 16.63
CA LYS A 1 1.48 23.87 16.08
C LYS A 1 2.21 22.83 16.92
N GLU A 2 2.54 21.63 16.49
CA GLU A 2 2.91 21.11 15.17
C GLU A 2 2.21 19.76 14.91
N GLY A 3 1.89 19.49 13.64
CA GLY A 3 1.31 18.22 13.20
C GLY A 3 2.37 17.13 13.22
N GLY A 4 2.21 16.16 14.11
CA GLY A 4 3.02 14.96 14.15
C GLY A 4 2.67 14.03 13.00
N SER A 5 3.64 13.81 12.12
CA SER A 5 3.66 12.84 11.04
C SER A 5 3.12 11.46 11.45
N PHE A 6 2.19 10.92 10.68
CA PHE A 6 1.69 9.55 10.78
C PHE A 6 2.79 8.56 10.35
N GLY A 7 3.53 8.01 11.33
CA GLY A 7 4.51 6.93 11.12
C GLY A 7 3.99 5.58 11.62
N THR A 8 4.34 4.51 10.91
CA THR A 8 4.24 3.10 11.35
C THR A 8 5.16 2.89 12.54
N LEU A 9 4.89 1.96 13.47
CA LEU A 9 5.81 1.63 14.57
C LEU A 9 6.27 0.18 14.40
N VAL A 10 7.59 -0.06 14.42
CA VAL A 10 8.15 -1.42 14.55
C VAL A 10 8.66 -1.57 15.98
N CYS A 11 8.00 -2.46 16.73
CA CYS A 11 8.35 -2.79 18.10
C CYS A 11 8.97 -4.19 18.13
N ILE A 12 10.25 -4.27 18.52
CA ILE A 12 10.95 -5.54 18.72
C ILE A 12 11.18 -5.69 20.22
N ALA A 13 10.46 -6.63 20.83
CA ALA A 13 10.62 -7.03 22.22
C ALA A 13 11.36 -8.38 22.32
N GLY A 14 11.91 -8.70 23.50
CA GLY A 14 12.65 -9.94 23.76
C GLY A 14 14.12 -9.91 23.33
N GLU A 15 14.78 -11.08 23.26
CA GLU A 15 16.21 -11.23 22.93
C GLU A 15 16.60 -10.59 21.56
N GLY A 16 15.64 -10.47 20.65
CA GLY A 16 15.82 -9.79 19.36
C GLY A 16 16.06 -8.27 19.46
N LYS A 17 15.68 -7.65 20.59
CA LYS A 17 15.82 -6.20 20.83
C LYS A 17 17.27 -5.75 20.85
N GLU A 18 18.15 -6.48 21.53
CA GLU A 18 19.57 -6.13 21.60
C GLU A 18 20.28 -6.27 20.25
N LYS A 19 19.88 -7.27 19.47
CA LYS A 19 20.40 -7.51 18.12
C LYS A 19 19.97 -6.39 17.17
N TYR A 20 18.72 -5.95 17.29
CA TYR A 20 18.18 -4.84 16.51
C TYR A 20 18.75 -3.48 16.92
N GLU A 21 18.93 -3.21 18.22
CA GLU A 21 19.60 -2.00 18.72
C GLU A 21 21.06 -1.91 18.21
N ARG A 22 21.78 -3.05 18.15
CA ARG A 22 23.13 -3.11 17.56
C ARG A 22 23.15 -2.78 16.07
N TYR A 23 22.20 -3.32 15.31
CA TYR A 23 22.02 -3.03 13.89
C TYR A 23 21.65 -1.55 13.67
N ARG A 24 20.70 -1.02 14.45
CA ARG A 24 20.28 0.40 14.41
C ARG A 24 21.43 1.37 14.68
N LYS A 25 22.26 1.07 15.68
CA LYS A 25 23.43 1.90 16.05
C LYS A 25 24.49 1.93 14.95
N ARG A 26 24.58 0.86 14.15
CA ARG A 26 25.42 0.79 12.95
C ARG A 26 24.87 1.65 11.80
N GLU A 27 23.55 1.69 11.62
CA GLU A 27 22.87 2.38 10.51
C GLU A 27 22.45 3.84 10.80
N ARG A 28 22.78 4.41 11.97
CA ARG A 28 22.49 5.82 12.35
C ARG A 28 21.02 6.27 12.23
N MET A 29 20.05 5.37 12.43
CA MET A 29 18.62 5.75 12.44
C MET A 29 18.24 6.51 13.73
N GLY A 30 17.48 7.60 13.59
CA GLY A 30 17.20 8.59 14.63
C GLY A 30 16.47 8.08 15.89
N LEU A 31 16.66 8.82 16.99
CA LEU A 31 16.10 8.55 18.33
C LEU A 31 14.76 9.26 18.50
N GLY A 32 13.65 8.53 18.40
CA GLY A 32 12.33 9.14 18.60
C GLY A 32 11.22 8.12 18.84
N GLY A 33 11.42 7.16 19.74
CA GLY A 33 10.39 6.19 20.10
C GLY A 33 10.58 5.63 21.50
N SER A 34 9.48 5.27 22.15
CA SER A 34 9.45 4.65 23.48
C SER A 34 10.26 3.35 23.51
N ARG A 35 10.77 2.94 24.69
CA ARG A 35 11.73 1.84 24.87
C ARG A 35 11.35 0.57 24.07
N GLY A 36 12.05 0.31 22.96
CA GLY A 36 11.89 -0.89 22.13
C GLY A 36 10.97 -0.74 20.91
N CYS A 37 10.40 0.45 20.69
CA CYS A 37 9.61 0.78 19.51
C CYS A 37 10.27 1.93 18.77
N VAL A 38 10.51 1.77 17.47
CA VAL A 38 10.95 2.87 16.60
C VAL A 38 9.82 3.17 15.62
N PRO A 39 9.33 4.41 15.53
CA PRO A 39 8.42 4.80 14.48
C PRO A 39 9.16 4.74 13.15
N LEU A 40 8.78 3.77 12.32
CA LEU A 40 9.08 3.75 10.89
C LEU A 40 8.02 4.55 10.13
N SER A 41 8.41 5.68 9.59
CA SER A 41 7.66 6.38 8.54
C SER A 41 7.15 5.42 7.45
N VAL A 42 6.10 5.83 6.72
CA VAL A 42 5.51 5.02 5.62
C VAL A 42 6.61 4.51 4.69
N GLU A 43 7.60 5.35 4.46
CA GLU A 43 8.67 5.05 3.55
C GLU A 43 9.78 4.19 4.20
N GLU A 44 10.06 4.28 5.50
CA GLU A 44 10.92 3.27 6.17
C GLU A 44 10.31 1.86 6.13
N SER A 45 8.98 1.77 6.11
CA SER A 45 8.29 0.47 5.97
C SER A 45 8.45 -0.13 4.56
N VAL A 46 8.41 0.73 3.53
CA VAL A 46 8.67 0.33 2.14
C VAL A 46 10.13 -0.10 1.97
N ASP A 47 11.07 0.64 2.58
CA ASP A 47 12.49 0.30 2.56
C ASP A 47 12.79 -1.05 3.23
N MET A 48 12.12 -1.34 4.36
CA MET A 48 12.25 -2.64 5.03
C MET A 48 11.66 -3.79 4.21
N MET A 49 10.51 -3.60 3.54
CA MET A 49 9.95 -4.60 2.62
C MET A 49 10.90 -4.89 1.45
N TYR A 50 11.60 -3.86 0.98
CA TYR A 50 12.56 -3.97 -0.12
C TYR A 50 13.89 -4.60 0.33
N ASN A 51 14.44 -4.23 1.49
CA ASN A 51 15.74 -4.71 1.97
C ASN A 51 15.69 -6.12 2.61
N ARG A 52 14.50 -6.64 2.97
CA ARG A 52 14.36 -8.02 3.46
C ARG A 52 14.46 -9.07 2.35
N SER A 53 14.49 -8.67 1.07
CA SER A 53 14.95 -9.54 -0.04
C SER A 53 16.48 -9.61 -0.10
N GLY A 54 17.11 -9.90 1.04
CA GLY A 54 18.57 -10.00 1.16
C GLY A 54 19.15 -11.16 0.34
N GLU A 55 20.42 -11.02 -0.05
CA GLU A 55 21.23 -12.00 -0.79
C GLU A 55 21.14 -13.44 -0.25
N ALA A 56 20.91 -13.63 1.05
CA ALA A 56 20.81 -14.95 1.68
C ALA A 56 19.53 -15.74 1.31
N THR A 57 18.51 -15.10 0.73
CA THR A 57 17.26 -15.76 0.31
C THR A 57 17.12 -15.88 -1.22
N ARG A 58 18.04 -15.28 -1.99
CA ARG A 58 18.02 -15.27 -3.47
C ARG A 58 18.00 -16.67 -4.09
N ASN A 59 18.66 -17.64 -3.47
CA ASN A 59 18.87 -18.97 -4.08
C ASN A 59 17.76 -19.99 -3.77
N LEU A 60 16.81 -19.69 -2.87
CA LEU A 60 15.77 -20.64 -2.48
C LEU A 60 14.48 -20.51 -3.31
N PHE A 61 14.34 -19.44 -4.09
CA PHE A 61 13.15 -19.15 -4.91
C PHE A 61 13.53 -18.47 -6.24
N GLU A 62 14.40 -19.07 -7.05
CA GLU A 62 14.53 -18.62 -8.44
C GLU A 62 13.37 -19.16 -9.30
N PRO A 63 12.43 -18.30 -9.72
CA PRO A 63 12.10 -18.19 -11.11
C PRO A 63 12.78 -16.92 -11.64
N LYS A 64 13.60 -17.06 -12.68
CA LYS A 64 14.29 -15.97 -13.39
C LYS A 64 13.35 -15.01 -14.14
N THR A 65 12.13 -14.82 -13.66
CA THR A 65 11.15 -13.91 -14.25
C THR A 65 10.60 -13.03 -13.13
N ASN A 66 10.88 -11.73 -13.20
CA ASN A 66 10.25 -10.69 -12.39
C ASN A 66 8.74 -10.53 -12.69
N TRP A 67 8.12 -11.54 -13.30
CA TRP A 67 6.77 -11.53 -13.80
C TRP A 67 5.80 -11.29 -12.65
N GLY A 68 5.00 -10.23 -12.77
CA GLY A 68 4.01 -9.86 -11.76
C GLY A 68 4.54 -9.04 -10.59
N GLN A 69 5.81 -8.62 -10.59
CA GLN A 69 6.28 -7.60 -9.65
C GLN A 69 5.97 -6.19 -10.20
N PRO A 70 4.94 -5.50 -9.70
CA PRO A 70 4.49 -4.25 -10.31
C PRO A 70 5.54 -3.13 -10.22
N LEU A 71 6.46 -3.20 -9.25
CA LEU A 71 7.52 -2.21 -9.05
C LEU A 71 8.71 -2.38 -10.00
N THR A 72 8.83 -3.50 -10.71
CA THR A 72 10.00 -3.78 -11.56
C THR A 72 9.63 -4.22 -12.97
N ASP A 73 8.44 -4.79 -13.16
CA ASP A 73 7.95 -5.28 -14.45
C ASP A 73 7.17 -4.18 -15.18
N PRO A 74 7.65 -3.67 -16.34
CA PRO A 74 6.97 -2.60 -17.06
C PRO A 74 5.68 -3.10 -17.73
N LEU A 75 4.71 -2.19 -17.87
CA LEU A 75 3.52 -2.42 -18.69
C LEU A 75 3.89 -2.72 -20.15
N PRO A 76 3.03 -3.48 -20.88
CA PRO A 76 3.28 -3.80 -22.27
C PRO A 76 3.29 -2.56 -23.16
N ARG A 77 3.98 -2.65 -24.31
CA ARG A 77 3.92 -1.62 -25.37
C ARG A 77 2.63 -1.75 -26.17
N ALA A 78 1.50 -1.37 -25.56
CA ALA A 78 0.17 -1.44 -26.15
C ALA A 78 -0.54 -0.08 -26.03
N PRO A 79 -0.31 0.87 -26.95
CA PRO A 79 -0.83 2.24 -26.82
C PRO A 79 -2.36 2.35 -26.93
N SER A 80 -3.03 1.34 -27.50
CA SER A 80 -4.50 1.26 -27.54
C SER A 80 -5.11 0.68 -26.27
N LEU A 81 -4.30 0.11 -25.37
CA LEU A 81 -4.77 -0.40 -24.08
C LEU A 81 -5.09 0.77 -23.15
N LYS A 82 -6.22 0.67 -22.45
CA LYS A 82 -6.59 1.55 -21.34
C LYS A 82 -6.59 0.75 -20.05
N MET A 83 -6.05 1.31 -18.98
CA MET A 83 -6.00 0.69 -17.67
C MET A 83 -6.85 1.48 -16.67
N TYR A 84 -7.70 0.77 -15.93
CA TYR A 84 -8.56 1.36 -14.92
C TYR A 84 -8.25 0.75 -13.55
N CYS A 85 -7.84 1.59 -12.60
CA CYS A 85 -7.63 1.19 -11.22
C CYS A 85 -8.87 1.55 -10.40
N LEU A 86 -9.63 0.53 -10.02
CA LEU A 86 -10.90 0.67 -9.30
C LEU A 86 -10.73 0.10 -7.88
N TYR A 87 -10.80 0.92 -6.84
CA TYR A 87 -10.63 0.43 -5.46
C TYR A 87 -11.39 1.27 -4.43
N GLY A 88 -11.71 0.63 -3.31
CA GLY A 88 -12.34 1.26 -2.17
C GLY A 88 -11.35 2.01 -1.28
N VAL A 89 -11.83 3.06 -0.61
CA VAL A 89 -11.06 3.88 0.34
C VAL A 89 -11.93 4.28 1.52
N GLY A 90 -11.30 4.72 2.61
CA GLY A 90 -12.00 5.20 3.81
C GLY A 90 -12.32 4.09 4.81
N VAL A 91 -11.72 2.91 4.68
CA VAL A 91 -11.85 1.80 5.64
C VAL A 91 -10.54 1.68 6.42
N PRO A 92 -10.58 1.61 7.76
CA PRO A 92 -9.40 1.29 8.55
C PRO A 92 -8.85 -0.09 8.16
N THR A 93 -7.66 -0.12 7.57
CA THR A 93 -6.95 -1.32 7.15
C THR A 93 -5.75 -1.58 8.06
N GLU A 94 -5.58 -2.82 8.49
CA GLU A 94 -4.42 -3.24 9.29
C GLU A 94 -3.11 -3.02 8.52
N ARG A 95 -2.12 -2.44 9.19
CA ARG A 95 -0.81 -2.09 8.62
C ARG A 95 0.35 -2.72 9.39
N ALA A 96 0.24 -2.80 10.71
CA ALA A 96 1.27 -3.36 11.57
C ALA A 96 0.66 -3.93 12.84
N TYR A 97 1.39 -4.86 13.47
CA TYR A 97 1.01 -5.49 14.72
C TYR A 97 2.14 -5.33 15.74
N SER A 98 1.82 -4.87 16.94
CA SER A 98 2.69 -5.00 18.11
C SER A 98 2.49 -6.39 18.69
N MET A 99 3.59 -7.11 18.96
CA MET A 99 3.55 -8.43 19.58
C MET A 99 4.05 -8.35 21.03
N ARG A 100 3.38 -9.07 21.94
CA ARG A 100 3.78 -9.24 23.34
C ARG A 100 3.98 -10.72 23.62
N GLU A 101 5.01 -11.04 24.39
CA GLU A 101 5.25 -12.39 24.89
C GLU A 101 4.51 -12.59 26.23
N GLU A 102 3.73 -13.65 26.33
CA GLU A 102 2.99 -14.01 27.52
C GLU A 102 3.07 -15.53 27.73
N GLY A 103 3.78 -15.97 28.78
CA GLY A 103 3.92 -17.40 29.10
C GLY A 103 4.71 -18.21 28.05
N GLY A 104 5.62 -17.58 27.31
CA GLY A 104 6.39 -18.22 26.22
C GLY A 104 5.67 -18.27 24.88
N GLU A 105 4.46 -17.69 24.78
CA GLU A 105 3.73 -17.53 23.51
C GLU A 105 3.73 -16.06 23.06
N LEU A 106 3.89 -15.83 21.75
CA LEU A 106 3.75 -14.50 21.15
C LEU A 106 2.28 -14.22 20.82
N ARG A 107 1.75 -13.11 21.31
CA ARG A 107 0.37 -12.65 21.08
C ARG A 107 0.35 -11.25 20.50
N ILE A 108 -0.67 -10.94 19.71
CA ILE A 108 -0.91 -9.58 19.21
C ILE A 108 -1.36 -8.72 20.39
N ASP A 109 -0.65 -7.64 20.65
CA ASP A 109 -0.95 -6.66 21.69
C ASP A 109 -1.72 -5.46 21.13
N THR A 110 -1.33 -4.99 19.94
CA THR A 110 -1.93 -3.80 19.34
C THR A 110 -1.92 -3.90 17.82
N ILE A 111 -3.01 -3.48 17.20
CA ILE A 111 -3.16 -3.40 15.74
C ILE A 111 -3.06 -1.94 15.35
N PHE A 112 -2.15 -1.62 14.44
CA PHE A 112 -2.03 -0.29 13.84
C PHE A 112 -2.74 -0.30 12.50
N SER A 113 -3.71 0.61 12.35
CA SER A 113 -4.48 0.75 11.11
C SER A 113 -4.06 2.00 10.32
N THR A 114 -4.27 1.96 9.02
CA THR A 114 -4.12 3.06 8.06
C THR A 114 -5.35 3.09 7.16
N ASP A 115 -5.50 4.12 6.32
CA ASP A 115 -6.55 4.12 5.29
C ASP A 115 -6.33 3.00 4.24
N GLY A 116 -7.42 2.46 3.71
CA GLY A 116 -7.47 1.42 2.67
C GLY A 116 -8.89 0.87 2.50
N ASP A 117 -9.00 -0.41 2.12
CA ASP A 117 -10.29 -1.10 1.90
C ASP A 117 -10.65 -2.11 3.02
N GLY A 118 -9.96 -2.07 4.16
CA GLY A 118 -10.12 -3.03 5.26
C GLY A 118 -9.22 -4.26 5.15
N THR A 119 -8.54 -4.47 4.03
CA THR A 119 -7.57 -5.58 3.84
C THR A 119 -6.26 -5.10 3.24
N VAL A 120 -6.34 -4.28 2.19
CA VAL A 120 -5.20 -3.75 1.46
C VAL A 120 -5.01 -2.27 1.81
N PRO A 121 -3.81 -1.86 2.28
CA PRO A 121 -3.52 -0.47 2.58
C PRO A 121 -3.58 0.42 1.34
N LEU A 122 -4.01 1.68 1.51
CA LEU A 122 -4.16 2.66 0.43
C LEU A 122 -2.91 2.79 -0.46
N VAL A 123 -1.71 2.78 0.14
CA VAL A 123 -0.46 2.84 -0.62
C VAL A 123 -0.32 1.67 -1.60
N SER A 124 -0.76 0.47 -1.21
CA SER A 124 -0.72 -0.71 -2.07
C SER A 124 -1.81 -0.70 -3.13
N LEU A 125 -2.98 -0.12 -2.83
CA LEU A 125 -4.08 0.01 -3.78
C LEU A 125 -3.76 1.00 -4.92
N GLY A 126 -3.15 2.14 -4.58
CA GLY A 126 -3.13 3.28 -5.49
C GLY A 126 -1.76 3.72 -6.01
N TYR A 127 -0.64 3.36 -5.37
CA TYR A 127 0.68 3.91 -5.70
C TYR A 127 1.05 3.72 -7.18
N MET A 128 0.88 2.49 -7.68
CA MET A 128 1.20 2.18 -9.06
C MET A 128 0.32 2.93 -10.05
N CYS A 129 -0.97 3.08 -9.75
CA CYS A 129 -1.91 3.74 -10.64
C CYS A 129 -1.65 5.24 -10.80
N VAL A 130 -1.27 5.92 -9.71
CA VAL A 130 -1.06 7.38 -9.73
C VAL A 130 0.37 7.79 -10.05
N GLU A 131 1.33 6.89 -9.88
CA GLU A 131 2.76 7.19 -10.04
C GLU A 131 3.47 6.18 -10.95
N GLY A 132 3.63 4.92 -10.49
CA GLY A 132 4.49 3.94 -11.17
C GLY A 132 4.08 3.60 -12.60
N TRP A 133 2.79 3.65 -12.92
CA TRP A 133 2.24 3.37 -14.26
C TRP A 133 1.77 4.62 -14.98
N ARG A 134 2.02 5.82 -14.44
CA ARG A 134 1.62 7.06 -15.09
C ARG A 134 2.28 7.19 -16.47
N LYS A 135 1.57 7.77 -17.43
CA LYS A 135 2.09 8.02 -18.77
C LYS A 135 3.41 8.80 -18.71
N GLY A 136 4.45 8.28 -19.36
CA GLY A 136 5.81 8.82 -19.32
C GLY A 136 6.72 8.24 -18.24
N HIS A 137 6.19 7.37 -17.36
CA HIS A 137 7.01 6.61 -16.42
C HIS A 137 7.74 5.46 -17.13
N LYS A 138 8.92 5.06 -16.65
CA LYS A 138 9.72 3.99 -17.28
C LYS A 138 9.03 2.62 -17.21
N LEU A 139 8.16 2.41 -16.23
CA LEU A 139 7.31 1.22 -16.12
C LEU A 139 6.04 1.30 -16.98
N ASN A 140 5.86 2.37 -17.78
CA ASN A 140 4.80 2.47 -18.78
C ASN A 140 5.37 2.88 -20.15
N PRO A 141 6.16 2.01 -20.80
CA PRO A 141 6.77 2.28 -22.10
C PRO A 141 5.74 2.37 -23.23
N GLY A 142 4.56 1.77 -23.06
CA GLY A 142 3.45 1.87 -24.02
C GLY A 142 2.69 3.20 -23.98
N GLY A 143 2.92 4.03 -22.97
CA GLY A 143 2.17 5.26 -22.76
C GLY A 143 0.68 5.02 -22.52
N ILE A 144 0.34 3.86 -21.93
CA ILE A 144 -1.02 3.42 -21.61
C ILE A 144 -1.69 4.47 -20.74
N GLU A 145 -2.94 4.79 -21.09
CA GLU A 145 -3.77 5.68 -20.28
C GLU A 145 -4.22 4.94 -19.01
N VAL A 146 -3.87 5.49 -17.86
CA VAL A 146 -4.21 4.92 -16.54
C VAL A 146 -5.16 5.85 -15.84
N THR A 147 -6.35 5.35 -15.53
CA THR A 147 -7.40 6.12 -14.83
C THR A 147 -7.67 5.52 -13.47
N THR A 148 -7.57 6.34 -12.42
CA THR A 148 -7.86 5.92 -11.05
C THR A 148 -9.28 6.31 -10.63
N ARG A 149 -10.03 5.36 -10.06
CA ARG A 149 -11.37 5.57 -9.49
C ARG A 149 -11.43 5.02 -8.08
N GLU A 150 -11.57 5.94 -7.15
CA GLU A 150 -11.79 5.62 -5.75
C GLU A 150 -13.29 5.63 -5.42
N TYR A 151 -13.68 4.67 -4.58
CA TYR A 151 -15.03 4.54 -4.03
C TYR A 151 -14.96 4.72 -2.52
N MET A 152 -15.58 5.79 -2.02
CA MET A 152 -15.63 6.03 -0.58
C MET A 152 -16.54 5.00 0.07
N HIS A 153 -16.04 4.34 1.12
CA HIS A 153 -16.83 3.38 1.88
C HIS A 153 -17.92 4.09 2.69
N GLU A 154 -19.18 3.89 2.29
CA GLU A 154 -20.36 4.46 2.96
C GLU A 154 -21.40 3.36 3.22
N PRO A 155 -21.28 2.61 4.32
CA PRO A 155 -22.12 1.45 4.57
C PRO A 155 -23.52 1.86 5.04
N ALA A 156 -24.52 1.07 4.68
CA ALA A 156 -25.90 1.19 5.16
C ALA A 156 -26.08 0.36 6.44
N THR A 157 -26.72 0.96 7.44
CA THR A 157 -26.83 0.44 8.82
C THR A 157 -27.65 -0.85 8.98
N LEU A 158 -28.29 -1.36 7.93
CA LEU A 158 -29.16 -2.56 7.96
C LEU A 158 -28.93 -3.52 6.79
N SER A 159 -27.79 -3.40 6.10
CA SER A 159 -27.44 -4.29 5.00
C SER A 159 -26.42 -5.33 5.45
N LEU A 160 -26.76 -6.62 5.32
CA LEU A 160 -25.85 -7.74 5.57
C LEU A 160 -24.55 -7.68 4.74
N ARG A 161 -24.56 -6.95 3.62
CA ARG A 161 -23.40 -6.75 2.73
C ARG A 161 -22.93 -5.30 2.68
N GLY A 162 -23.16 -4.52 3.74
CA GLY A 162 -22.73 -3.13 3.82
C GLY A 162 -23.53 -2.16 2.93
N GLY A 163 -24.30 -2.61 1.95
CA GLY A 163 -25.21 -1.75 1.17
C GLY A 163 -24.57 -1.21 -0.11
N PRO A 164 -25.31 -0.41 -0.89
CA PRO A 164 -24.96 -0.08 -2.27
C PRO A 164 -23.72 0.80 -2.43
N ARG A 165 -23.26 1.46 -1.36
CA ARG A 165 -22.05 2.29 -1.32
C ARG A 165 -20.96 1.73 -0.42
N ALA A 166 -21.10 0.48 0.06
CA ALA A 166 -19.99 -0.19 0.72
C ALA A 166 -18.82 -0.36 -0.26
N ALA A 167 -17.61 -0.09 0.21
CA ALA A 167 -16.38 -0.18 -0.56
C ALA A 167 -15.25 -0.83 0.23
N ASP A 168 -15.57 -1.69 1.20
CA ASP A 168 -14.55 -2.57 1.78
C ASP A 168 -14.17 -3.68 0.80
N HIS A 169 -13.06 -4.36 1.08
CA HIS A 169 -12.34 -5.26 0.19
C HIS A 169 -13.24 -6.24 -0.57
N VAL A 170 -14.25 -6.80 0.09
CA VAL A 170 -15.18 -7.76 -0.53
C VAL A 170 -16.43 -7.05 -1.03
N ASN A 171 -17.04 -6.16 -0.24
CA ASN A 171 -18.32 -5.56 -0.60
C ASN A 171 -18.23 -4.52 -1.72
N VAL A 172 -17.03 -4.07 -2.09
CA VAL A 172 -16.79 -3.16 -3.22
C VAL A 172 -17.30 -3.73 -4.55
N LEU A 173 -17.35 -5.06 -4.69
CA LEU A 173 -17.95 -5.73 -5.86
C LEU A 173 -19.47 -5.52 -5.97
N GLY A 174 -20.14 -5.23 -4.86
CA GLY A 174 -21.56 -4.87 -4.79
C GLY A 174 -21.84 -3.37 -4.86
N ASN A 175 -20.79 -2.54 -4.98
CA ASN A 175 -20.91 -1.10 -5.01
C ASN A 175 -21.56 -0.64 -6.32
N GLN A 176 -22.67 0.08 -6.24
CA GLN A 176 -23.44 0.49 -7.42
C GLN A 176 -22.69 1.47 -8.31
N GLU A 177 -21.84 2.34 -7.75
CA GLU A 177 -21.02 3.23 -8.55
C GLU A 177 -19.94 2.46 -9.30
N LEU A 178 -19.30 1.48 -8.66
CA LEU A 178 -18.29 0.64 -9.28
C LEU A 178 -18.88 -0.19 -10.41
N ILE A 179 -20.00 -0.86 -10.15
CA ILE A 179 -20.72 -1.63 -11.18
C ILE A 179 -21.12 -0.69 -12.33
N GLY A 180 -21.61 0.50 -12.02
CA GLY A 180 -21.95 1.52 -13.01
C GLY A 180 -20.75 1.94 -13.88
N ASP A 181 -19.58 2.13 -13.28
CA ASP A 181 -18.35 2.45 -14.01
C ASP A 181 -17.87 1.28 -14.88
N ILE A 182 -17.92 0.03 -14.37
CA ILE A 182 -17.59 -1.16 -15.17
C ILE A 182 -18.50 -1.27 -16.39
N LEU A 183 -19.81 -1.07 -16.21
CA LEU A 183 -20.77 -1.10 -17.33
C LEU A 183 -20.49 0.01 -18.34
N ARG A 184 -20.13 1.22 -17.88
CA ARG A 184 -19.72 2.32 -18.77
C ARG A 184 -18.48 1.93 -19.58
N ILE A 185 -17.44 1.43 -18.93
CA ILE A 185 -16.20 0.97 -19.58
C ILE A 185 -16.50 -0.12 -20.62
N ALA A 186 -17.25 -1.15 -20.23
CA ALA A 186 -17.63 -2.26 -21.11
C ALA A 186 -18.48 -1.80 -22.31
N SER A 187 -19.26 -0.74 -22.14
CA SER A 187 -20.05 -0.10 -23.22
C SER A 187 -19.24 0.85 -24.12
N GLY A 188 -17.92 0.96 -23.90
CA GLY A 188 -17.04 1.88 -24.65
C GLY A 188 -17.14 3.34 -24.24
N LYS A 189 -17.79 3.64 -23.10
CA LYS A 189 -17.85 5.00 -22.55
C LYS A 189 -16.64 5.27 -21.66
N GLU A 190 -16.13 6.49 -21.74
CA GLU A 190 -15.04 6.92 -20.88
C GLU A 190 -15.54 7.21 -19.46
N VAL A 191 -14.71 6.85 -18.48
CA VAL A 191 -14.93 7.15 -17.07
C VAL A 191 -13.76 8.03 -16.64
N GLY A 192 -14.06 9.21 -16.07
CA GLY A 192 -13.04 10.16 -15.65
C GLY A 192 -12.41 9.83 -14.30
N GLU A 193 -11.17 10.26 -14.11
CA GLU A 193 -10.43 10.07 -12.86
C GLU A 193 -11.15 10.65 -11.65
N ARG A 194 -11.17 9.91 -10.54
CA ARG A 194 -11.73 10.33 -9.27
C ARG A 194 -10.86 9.82 -8.12
N ILE A 195 -10.15 10.74 -7.49
CA ILE A 195 -9.29 10.49 -6.33
C ILE A 195 -9.77 11.37 -5.18
N ARG A 196 -10.13 10.76 -4.07
CA ARG A 196 -10.61 11.38 -2.83
C ARG A 196 -9.58 11.26 -1.69
N SER A 197 -8.74 10.23 -1.72
CA SER A 197 -7.72 9.92 -0.73
C SER A 197 -6.45 10.77 -0.91
N PRO A 198 -5.54 10.81 0.09
CA PRO A 198 -4.25 11.49 -0.03
C PRO A 198 -3.21 10.70 -0.85
N ILE A 199 -3.61 9.70 -1.65
CA ILE A 199 -2.69 8.80 -2.35
C ILE A 199 -1.66 9.52 -3.23
N ARG A 200 -2.01 10.62 -3.89
CA ARG A 200 -1.04 11.37 -4.72
C ARG A 200 0.07 11.99 -3.88
N GLU A 201 -0.27 12.49 -2.69
CA GLU A 201 0.72 13.03 -1.75
C GLU A 201 1.62 11.92 -1.22
N MET A 202 1.03 10.79 -0.83
CA MET A 202 1.77 9.60 -0.37
C MET A 202 2.72 9.08 -1.45
N ALA A 203 2.24 8.97 -2.70
CA ALA A 203 3.06 8.54 -3.82
C ALA A 203 4.19 9.52 -4.13
N GLY A 204 3.93 10.83 -4.04
CA GLY A 204 4.96 11.86 -4.14
C GLY A 204 6.05 11.73 -3.07
N ARG A 205 5.67 11.43 -1.82
CA ARG A 205 6.62 11.18 -0.73
C ARG A 205 7.48 9.93 -0.98
N VAL A 206 6.85 8.83 -1.40
CA VAL A 206 7.56 7.59 -1.76
C VAL A 206 8.54 7.84 -2.92
N ARG A 207 8.09 8.46 -4.02
CA ARG A 207 8.96 8.80 -5.15
C ARG A 207 10.13 9.69 -4.74
N ASN A 208 9.88 10.75 -3.98
CA ASN A 208 10.93 11.69 -3.60
C ASN A 208 12.00 11.04 -2.73
N ARG A 209 11.61 10.05 -1.92
CA ARG A 209 12.53 9.33 -1.05
C ARG A 209 13.33 8.25 -1.79
N PHE A 210 12.70 7.51 -2.69
CA PHE A 210 13.34 6.39 -3.39
C PHE A 210 13.92 6.76 -4.77
N GLY A 211 13.64 7.96 -5.28
CA GLY A 211 14.05 8.39 -6.61
C GLY A 211 13.56 7.45 -7.72
N GLN A 212 14.04 7.65 -8.96
CA GLN A 212 13.80 6.72 -10.07
C GLN A 212 14.51 5.34 -9.90
N ALA A 213 14.80 4.90 -8.68
CA ALA A 213 15.24 3.52 -8.43
C ALA A 213 14.12 2.51 -8.73
N ILE A 214 12.86 2.98 -8.79
CA ILE A 214 11.67 2.25 -9.26
C ILE A 214 11.29 2.69 -10.66
#